data_AF-A0A0M8VNN9-F1
#
_entry.id   AF-A0A0M8VNN9-F1
#
_cell.length_a   1.000
_cell.length_b   1.000
_cell.length_c   1.000
_cell.angle_alpha   90.00
_cell.angle_beta   90.00
_cell.angle_gamma   90.00
#
_symmetry.space_group_name_H-M   'P 1'
#
loop_
_entity.id
_entity.type
_entity.pdbx_description
1 polymer ?
#
loop_
_entity_poly.entity_id
_entity_poly.type
_entity_poly.pdbx_seq_one_letter_code
_entity_poly.pdbx_strand_id
1 'polypeptide(L)'
;SAQSPVRDIAGMLRSFDYAAHSLHPRSPDWAEVCRAAYCSGYAEICGRDPRTDPVLLRAYETDKAVYEVVYEARHRPDWLPVPMSAIHRLSAPG
;
A
#
# COMPACT_ATOMS: atom_id res chain seq x y z
N SER A 1 -18.45 -1.52 15.59
CA SER A 1 -17.82 -0.28 15.10
C SER A 1 -17.56 -0.42 13.62
N ALA A 2 -18.00 0.53 12.79
CA ALA A 2 -17.64 0.51 11.37
C ALA A 2 -16.14 0.77 11.23
N GLN A 3 -15.45 -0.04 10.42
CA GLN A 3 -14.02 0.14 10.15
C GLN A 3 -13.84 1.35 9.22
N SER A 4 -12.77 2.14 9.42
CA SER A 4 -12.51 3.31 8.56
C SER A 4 -12.27 2.88 7.11
N PRO A 5 -12.90 3.51 6.10
CA PRO A 5 -12.63 3.22 4.68
C PRO A 5 -11.16 3.35 4.29
N VAL A 6 -10.42 4.21 5.00
CA VAL A 6 -8.98 4.44 4.76
C VAL A 6 -8.17 3.16 5.02
N ARG A 7 -8.62 2.30 5.94
CA ARG A 7 -7.96 1.01 6.20
C ARG A 7 -8.10 0.06 5.01
N ASP A 8 -9.26 0.04 4.37
CA ASP A 8 -9.51 -0.82 3.22
C ASP A 8 -8.74 -0.31 1.98
N ILE A 9 -8.70 1.01 1.81
CA ILE A 9 -7.88 1.67 0.79
C ILE A 9 -6.40 1.33 1.00
N ALA A 10 -5.86 1.48 2.21
CA ALA A 10 -4.49 1.11 2.53
C ALA A 10 -4.21 -0.35 2.15
N GLY A 11 -5.12 -1.27 2.47
CA GLY A 11 -5.01 -2.68 2.06
C GLY A 11 -4.92 -2.87 0.54
N MET A 12 -5.75 -2.17 -0.24
CA MET A 12 -5.68 -2.21 -1.70
C MET A 12 -4.37 -1.63 -2.24
N LEU A 13 -3.90 -0.52 -1.67
CA LEU A 13 -2.65 0.10 -2.06
C LEU A 13 -1.44 -0.81 -1.79
N ARG A 14 -1.45 -1.56 -0.68
CA ARG A 14 -0.45 -2.61 -0.39
C ARG A 14 -0.52 -3.77 -1.40
N SER A 15 -1.73 -4.17 -1.82
CA SER A 15 -1.93 -5.24 -2.80
C SER A 15 -1.25 -4.95 -4.14
N PHE A 16 -1.23 -3.68 -4.59
CA PHE A 16 -0.51 -3.31 -5.80
C PHE A 16 1.00 -3.51 -5.68
N ASP A 17 1.61 -3.27 -4.52
CA ASP A 17 3.04 -3.51 -4.32
C ASP A 17 3.37 -5.02 -4.42
N TYR A 18 2.50 -5.89 -3.89
CA TYR A 18 2.61 -7.34 -4.02
C TYR A 18 2.40 -7.83 -5.46
N ALA A 19 1.39 -7.28 -6.15
CA ALA A 19 1.14 -7.60 -7.55
C ALA A 19 2.33 -7.20 -8.43
N ALA A 20 2.88 -6.00 -8.23
CA ALA A 20 4.06 -5.52 -8.95
C ALA A 20 5.28 -6.42 -8.75
N HIS A 21 5.49 -6.91 -7.53
CA HIS A 21 6.57 -7.87 -7.25
C HIS A 21 6.42 -9.19 -8.01
N SER A 22 5.18 -9.58 -8.32
CA SER A 22 4.85 -10.82 -9.04
C SER A 22 4.95 -10.68 -10.56
N LEU A 23 5.14 -9.46 -11.10
CA LEU A 23 5.22 -9.21 -12.55
C LEU A 23 6.55 -9.68 -13.15
N HIS A 24 6.45 -10.34 -14.31
CA HIS A 24 7.58 -10.82 -15.09
C HIS A 24 7.33 -10.48 -16.59
N PRO A 25 8.09 -9.54 -17.19
CA PRO A 25 9.19 -8.77 -16.60
C PRO A 25 8.71 -7.77 -15.54
N ARG A 26 9.64 -7.33 -14.68
CA ARG A 26 9.36 -6.29 -13.68
C ARG A 26 9.05 -4.96 -14.37
N SER A 27 8.09 -4.22 -13.80
CA SER A 27 7.76 -2.86 -14.19
C SER A 27 7.86 -1.94 -12.95
N PRO A 28 8.94 -1.14 -12.82
CA PRO A 28 9.23 -0.38 -11.61
C PRO A 28 8.10 0.56 -11.17
N ASP A 29 7.46 1.21 -12.14
CA ASP A 29 6.48 2.28 -11.88
C ASP A 29 5.04 1.75 -11.81
N TRP A 30 4.82 0.45 -12.09
CA TRP A 30 3.48 -0.11 -12.22
C TRP A 30 2.66 0.04 -10.94
N ALA A 31 3.27 -0.25 -9.78
CA ALA A 31 2.57 -0.10 -8.50
C ALA A 31 2.17 1.35 -8.26
N GLU A 32 3.06 2.30 -8.52
CA GLU A 32 2.78 3.73 -8.33
C GLU A 32 1.65 4.21 -9.24
N VAL A 33 1.68 3.84 -10.52
CA VAL A 33 0.63 4.17 -11.50
C VAL A 33 -0.72 3.58 -11.08
N CYS A 34 -0.75 2.30 -10.69
CA CYS A 34 -1.99 1.66 -10.25
C CYS A 34 -2.55 2.28 -8.97
N ARG A 35 -1.69 2.61 -8.00
CA ARG A 35 -2.08 3.30 -6.76
C ARG A 35 -2.67 4.67 -7.06
N ALA A 36 -2.04 5.45 -7.94
CA ALA A 36 -2.53 6.77 -8.33
C ALA A 36 -3.88 6.68 -9.06
N ALA A 37 -4.01 5.75 -10.01
CA ALA A 37 -5.25 5.52 -10.75
C ALA A 37 -6.39 5.07 -9.82
N TYR A 38 -6.11 4.16 -8.87
CA TYR A 38 -7.08 3.72 -7.88
C TYR A 38 -7.58 4.87 -7.00
N CYS A 39 -6.68 5.71 -6.47
CA CYS A 39 -7.07 6.86 -5.65
C CYS A 39 -7.89 7.89 -6.44
N SER A 40 -7.51 8.16 -7.70
CA SER A 40 -8.29 9.06 -8.57
C SER A 40 -9.70 8.52 -8.84
N GLY A 41 -9.84 7.24 -9.20
CA GLY A 41 -11.15 6.62 -9.39
C GLY A 41 -11.99 6.58 -8.10
N TYR A 42 -11.35 6.35 -6.94
CA TYR A 42 -12.01 6.44 -5.64
C TYR A 42 -12.54 7.86 -5.39
N ALA A 43 -11.75 8.88 -5.71
CA ALA A 43 -12.14 10.28 -5.58
C ALA A 43 -13.33 10.65 -6.48
N GLU A 44 -13.32 10.19 -7.72
CA GLU A 44 -14.40 10.45 -8.70
C GLU A 44 -15.75 9.90 -8.22
N ILE A 45 -15.77 8.71 -7.61
CA ILE A 45 -17.00 8.06 -7.16
C ILE A 45 -17.45 8.55 -5.78
N CYS A 46 -16.51 8.70 -4.84
CA CYS A 46 -16.83 9.02 -3.45
C CYS A 46 -16.76 10.51 -3.12
N GLY A 47 -16.31 11.36 -4.04
CA GLY A 47 -16.16 12.80 -3.85
C GLY A 47 -15.04 13.20 -2.89
N ARG A 48 -14.20 12.25 -2.46
CA ARG A 48 -13.05 12.50 -1.57
C ARG A 48 -11.87 11.66 -2.01
N ASP A 49 -10.78 12.33 -2.32
CA ASP A 49 -9.52 11.67 -2.64
C ASP A 49 -8.86 11.13 -1.36
N PRO A 50 -8.59 9.82 -1.24
CA PRO A 50 -7.94 9.25 -0.06
C PRO A 50 -6.58 9.89 0.27
N ARG A 51 -5.90 10.46 -0.72
CA ARG A 51 -4.60 11.14 -0.57
C ARG A 51 -4.71 12.49 0.17
N THR A 52 -5.93 13.04 0.32
CA THR A 52 -6.15 14.30 1.06
C THR A 52 -6.09 14.15 2.58
N ASP A 53 -6.08 12.92 3.09
CA ASP A 53 -5.72 12.61 4.49
C ASP A 53 -4.45 11.75 4.52
N PRO A 54 -3.28 12.35 4.22
CA PRO A 54 -2.04 11.60 4.05
C PRO A 54 -1.54 11.00 5.37
N VAL A 55 -1.90 11.58 6.51
CA VAL A 55 -1.46 11.10 7.83
C VAL A 55 -2.19 9.80 8.18
N LEU A 56 -3.52 9.78 8.05
CA LEU A 56 -4.30 8.59 8.37
C LEU A 56 -4.03 7.46 7.38
N LEU A 57 -3.91 7.78 6.08
CA LEU A 57 -3.56 6.80 5.06
C LEU A 57 -2.17 6.19 5.31
N ARG A 58 -1.16 7.03 5.59
CA ARG A 58 0.19 6.56 5.95
C ARG A 58 0.17 5.68 7.19
N ALA A 59 -0.62 6.04 8.22
CA ALA A 59 -0.72 5.25 9.44
C ALA A 59 -1.25 3.84 9.17
N TYR A 60 -2.35 3.71 8.41
CA TYR A 60 -2.90 2.39 8.07
C TYR A 60 -2.02 1.58 7.12
N GLU A 61 -1.37 2.22 6.14
CA GLU A 61 -0.41 1.52 5.28
C GLU A 61 0.80 1.03 6.08
N THR A 62 1.27 1.81 7.05
CA THR A 62 2.40 1.44 7.93
C THR A 62 2.02 0.28 8.85
N ASP A 63 0.86 0.34 9.52
CA ASP A 63 0.35 -0.75 10.36
C ASP A 63 0.25 -2.06 9.57
N LYS A 64 -0.30 -1.98 8.35
CA LYS A 64 -0.41 -3.12 7.45
C LYS A 64 0.96 -3.66 7.02
N ALA A 65 1.90 -2.79 6.66
CA ALA A 65 3.25 -3.17 6.27
C ALA A 65 4.02 -3.83 7.43
N VAL A 66 3.87 -3.35 8.67
CA VAL A 66 4.49 -3.97 9.86
C VAL A 66 3.93 -5.38 10.08
N TYR A 67 2.62 -5.56 9.97
CA TYR A 67 2.00 -6.88 10.02
C TYR A 67 2.57 -7.81 8.92
N GLU A 68 2.68 -7.31 7.69
CA GLU A 68 3.23 -8.04 6.55
C GLU A 68 4.69 -8.45 6.76
N VAL A 69 5.55 -7.57 7.29
CA VAL A 69 6.94 -7.91 7.63
C VAL A 69 7.00 -9.15 8.53
N VAL A 70 6.24 -9.15 9.62
CA VAL A 70 6.22 -10.29 10.56
C VAL A 70 5.66 -11.55 9.89
N TYR A 71 4.65 -11.40 9.04
CA TYR A 71 4.04 -12.51 8.34
C TYR A 71 4.99 -13.13 7.30
N GLU A 72 5.58 -12.34 6.41
CA GLU A 72 6.44 -12.83 5.34
C GLU A 72 7.75 -13.41 5.90
N ALA A 73 8.35 -12.78 6.91
CA ALA A 73 9.55 -13.31 7.56
C ALA A 73 9.34 -14.71 8.13
N ARG A 74 8.11 -15.08 8.52
CA ARG A 74 7.77 -16.39 9.08
C ARG A 74 7.34 -17.41 8.04
N HIS A 75 6.66 -16.99 6.97
CA HIS A 75 5.98 -17.92 6.06
C HIS A 75 6.54 -17.91 4.64
N ARG A 76 7.07 -16.78 4.16
CA ARG A 76 7.59 -16.62 2.78
C ARG A 76 8.77 -15.63 2.79
N PRO A 77 9.94 -16.02 3.33
CA PRO A 77 11.06 -15.08 3.48
C PRO A 77 11.49 -14.39 2.18
N ASP A 78 11.33 -15.04 1.03
CA ASP A 78 11.63 -14.46 -0.29
C ASP A 78 10.75 -13.25 -0.65
N TRP A 79 9.57 -13.12 -0.03
CA TRP A 79 8.64 -12.01 -0.22
C TRP A 79 8.87 -10.85 0.75
N LEU A 80 9.73 -11.02 1.76
CA LEU A 80 10.07 -9.99 2.74
C LEU A 80 10.52 -8.64 2.14
N PRO A 81 11.20 -8.59 0.97
CA PRO A 81 11.54 -7.31 0.34
C PRO A 81 10.33 -6.41 0.01
N VAL A 82 9.14 -6.98 -0.20
CA VAL A 82 7.92 -6.23 -0.55
C VAL A 82 7.47 -5.32 0.60
N PRO A 83 7.15 -5.83 1.81
CA PRO A 83 6.78 -4.96 2.92
C PRO A 83 7.94 -4.11 3.46
N MET A 84 9.19 -4.58 3.38
CA MET A 84 10.35 -3.77 3.79
C MET A 84 10.53 -2.52 2.91
N SER A 85 10.37 -2.65 1.59
CA SER A 85 10.43 -1.49 0.67
C SER A 85 9.35 -0.46 0.98
N ALA A 86 8.16 -0.92 1.40
CA ALA A 86 7.09 -0.04 1.84
C ALA A 86 7.41 0.69 3.14
N ILE A 87 7.95 -0.02 4.15
CA ILE A 87 8.38 0.60 5.41
C ILE A 87 9.41 1.70 5.15
N HIS A 88 10.42 1.44 4.30
CA HIS A 88 11.40 2.45 3.94
C HIS A 88 10.74 3.70 3.33
N ARG A 89 9.85 3.52 2.35
CA ARG A 89 9.12 4.63 1.70
C ARG A 89 8.23 5.41 2.68
N LEU A 90 7.55 4.72 3.61
CA LEU A 90 6.62 5.35 4.56
C LEU A 90 7.33 6.02 5.74
N SER A 91 8.57 5.60 6.04
CA SER A 91 9.43 6.18 7.09
C SER A 91 10.22 7.41 6.64
N ALA A 92 10.30 7.66 5.33
CA ALA A 92 11.00 8.84 4.81
C ALA A 92 10.29 10.12 5.29
N PRO A 93 11.04 11.16 5.69
CA PRO A 93 10.46 12.48 5.94
C PRO A 93 9.68 12.92 4.70
N GLY A 94 8.43 13.34 4.91
CA GLY A 94 7.57 13.91 3.87
C GLY A 94 7.97 15.32 3.48
#